data_AF-A0A5J5DS99-F1
#
_entry.id   AF-A0A5J5DS99-F1
#
_cell.length_a   1.000
_cell.length_b   1.000
_cell.length_c   1.000
_cell.angle_alpha   90.00
_cell.angle_beta   90.00
_cell.angle_gamma   90.00
#
_symmetry.space_group_name_H-M   'P 1'
#
loop_
_entity.id
_entity.type
_entity.pdbx_description
1 polymer ?
#
loop_
_entity_poly.entity_id
_entity_poly.type
_entity_poly.pdbx_seq_one_letter_code
_entity_poly.pdbx_strand_id
1 'polypeptide(L)'
;MRFENEDDEPIILPSALKHGVSESDILHAWRESRGPVDINYDRDPPTYMYVGPGVSGAVWYEIGTASRAGYDVELIVHAMKARKSYLRKEGLR
;
A
#
# COMPACT_ATOMS: atom_id res chain seq x y z
N MET A 1 -21.30 -1.92 9.64
CA MET A 1 -20.62 -3.21 9.48
C MET A 1 -20.44 -3.40 7.99
N ARG A 2 -19.26 -3.08 7.45
CA ARG A 2 -18.93 -3.43 6.06
C ARG A 2 -18.48 -4.89 6.09
N PHE A 3 -19.17 -5.73 5.34
CA PHE A 3 -18.65 -7.05 5.00
C PHE A 3 -17.56 -6.78 3.97
N GLU A 4 -16.29 -6.83 4.38
CA GLU A 4 -15.17 -6.88 3.43
C GLU A 4 -15.27 -8.24 2.75
N ASN A 5 -15.62 -8.27 1.46
CA ASN A 5 -15.53 -9.49 0.69
C ASN A 5 -14.05 -9.78 0.48
N GLU A 6 -13.58 -10.98 0.82
CA GLU A 6 -12.21 -11.43 0.54
C GLU A 6 -11.88 -11.33 -0.97
N ASP A 7 -12.91 -11.29 -1.82
CA ASP A 7 -12.81 -11.12 -3.28
C ASP A 7 -12.30 -9.74 -3.74
N ASP A 8 -12.29 -8.72 -2.85
CA ASP A 8 -11.78 -7.38 -3.15
C ASP A 8 -10.34 -7.15 -2.62
N GLU A 9 -9.68 -8.18 -2.06
CA GLU A 9 -8.30 -8.05 -1.60
C GLU A 9 -7.32 -7.82 -2.77
N PRO A 10 -6.28 -6.99 -2.55
CA PRO A 10 -5.31 -6.72 -3.58
C PRO A 10 -4.38 -7.92 -3.78
N ILE A 11 -3.85 -8.07 -4.99
CA ILE A 11 -2.80 -9.05 -5.26
C ILE A 11 -1.46 -8.45 -4.83
N ILE A 12 -0.81 -9.09 -3.85
CA ILE A 12 0.57 -8.74 -3.46
C ILE A 12 1.55 -9.38 -4.44
N LEU A 13 2.27 -8.56 -5.19
CA LEU A 13 3.32 -9.04 -6.08
C LEU A 13 4.62 -9.32 -5.31
N PRO A 14 5.47 -10.26 -5.78
CA PRO A 14 6.77 -10.55 -5.15
C PRO A 14 7.67 -9.32 -4.96
N SER A 15 7.51 -8.29 -5.78
CA SER A 15 8.26 -7.03 -5.63
C SER A 15 7.92 -6.27 -4.36
N ALA A 16 6.69 -6.39 -3.83
CA ALA A 16 6.30 -5.72 -2.60
C ALA A 16 7.02 -6.29 -1.37
N LEU A 17 7.45 -7.55 -1.44
CA LEU A 17 8.12 -8.25 -0.34
C LEU A 17 9.63 -7.96 -0.26
N LYS A 18 10.20 -7.26 -1.25
CA LYS A 18 11.66 -7.04 -1.36
C LYS A 18 12.30 -6.31 -0.16
N HIS A 19 11.51 -5.56 0.60
CA HIS A 19 12.01 -4.81 1.76
C HIS A 19 11.67 -5.46 3.11
N GLY A 20 11.25 -6.73 3.11
CA GLY A 20 11.03 -7.50 4.33
C GLY A 20 9.76 -7.14 5.10
N VAL A 21 8.80 -6.51 4.45
CA VAL A 21 7.46 -6.28 5.01
C VAL A 21 6.66 -7.57 4.86
N SER A 22 6.01 -8.01 5.95
CA SER A 22 5.15 -9.20 5.93
C SER A 22 3.86 -8.95 5.15
N GLU A 23 3.28 -9.99 4.55
CA GLU A 23 2.01 -9.87 3.83
C GLU A 23 0.88 -9.35 4.74
N SER A 24 0.84 -9.77 6.00
CA SER A 24 -0.16 -9.29 6.97
C SER A 24 0.00 -7.79 7.25
N ASP A 25 1.23 -7.29 7.41
CA ASP A 25 1.48 -5.86 7.54
C ASP A 25 1.13 -5.09 6.26
N ILE A 26 1.40 -5.66 5.08
CA ILE A 26 1.05 -5.06 3.80
C ILE A 26 -0.46 -4.91 3.67
N LEU A 27 -1.21 -6.00 3.89
CA LEU A 27 -2.68 -6.00 3.79
C LEU A 27 -3.30 -5.05 4.81
N HIS A 28 -2.84 -5.09 6.06
CA HIS A 28 -3.34 -4.19 7.09
C HIS A 28 -3.02 -2.73 6.77
N ALA A 29 -1.79 -2.43 6.34
CA ALA A 29 -1.41 -1.08 5.95
C ALA A 29 -2.19 -0.57 4.74
N TRP A 30 -2.51 -1.43 3.77
CA TRP A 30 -3.36 -1.08 2.62
C TRP A 30 -4.80 -0.77 3.05
N ARG A 31 -5.43 -1.66 3.85
CA ARG A 31 -6.80 -1.48 4.37
C ARG A 31 -6.95 -0.16 5.14
N GLU A 32 -5.98 0.14 6.00
CA GLU A 32 -5.98 1.30 6.89
C GLU A 32 -5.19 2.49 6.32
N SER A 33 -4.96 2.48 5.00
CA SER A 33 -4.10 3.47 4.34
C SER A 33 -4.71 4.87 4.26
N ARG A 34 -3.83 5.85 4.10
CA ARG A 34 -4.12 7.26 3.84
C ARG A 34 -3.38 7.73 2.60
N GLY A 35 -3.91 8.77 1.97
CA GLY A 35 -3.35 9.39 0.76
C GLY A 35 -4.28 9.29 -0.45
N PRO A 36 -3.74 9.29 -1.69
CA PRO A 36 -2.34 9.06 -2.02
C PRO A 36 -1.39 10.20 -1.60
N VAL A 37 -0.21 9.85 -1.08
CA VAL A 37 0.87 10.77 -0.70
C VAL A 37 1.81 11.11 -1.85
N ASP A 38 1.79 10.31 -2.93
CA ASP A 38 2.55 10.52 -4.15
C ASP A 38 1.95 9.72 -5.30
N ILE A 39 2.20 10.13 -6.54
CA ILE A 39 1.81 9.38 -7.73
C ILE A 39 2.97 9.42 -8.73
N ASN A 40 3.45 8.25 -9.14
CA ASN A 40 4.50 8.12 -10.15
C ASN A 40 3.86 7.82 -11.53
N TYR A 41 3.73 8.88 -12.34
CA TYR A 41 3.20 8.83 -13.70
C TYR A 41 4.21 8.39 -14.76
N ASP A 42 5.50 8.25 -14.42
CA ASP A 42 6.53 7.76 -15.35
C ASP A 42 6.49 6.24 -15.53
N ARG A 43 5.58 5.56 -14.82
CA ARG A 43 5.32 4.12 -14.92
C ARG A 43 4.01 3.89 -15.65
N ASP A 44 3.95 2.80 -16.42
CA ASP A 44 2.73 2.34 -17.08
C ASP A 44 2.37 0.93 -16.58
N PRO A 45 1.28 0.78 -15.81
CA PRO A 45 0.40 1.83 -15.28
C PRO A 45 1.07 2.71 -14.19
N PRO A 46 0.53 3.92 -13.92
CA PRO A 46 1.02 4.77 -12.83
C PRO A 46 0.99 4.06 -11.49
N THR A 47 1.99 4.33 -10.64
CA THR A 47 2.02 3.80 -9.27
C THR A 47 1.54 4.86 -8.29
N TYR A 48 0.50 4.53 -7.52
CA TYR A 48 -0.03 5.38 -6.45
C TYR A 48 0.61 4.97 -5.14
N MET A 49 1.11 5.94 -4.38
CA MET A 49 1.72 5.69 -3.08
C MET A 49 0.78 6.12 -1.97
N TYR A 50 0.55 5.23 -1.03
CA TYR A 50 -0.21 5.46 0.19
C TYR A 50 0.68 5.23 1.41
N VAL A 51 0.20 5.61 2.59
CA VAL A 51 0.83 5.22 3.87
C VAL A 51 -0.20 4.64 4.82
N GLY A 52 0.15 3.57 5.53
CA GLY A 52 -0.73 2.94 6.51
C GLY A 52 0.03 2.24 7.63
N PRO A 53 -0.62 1.98 8.77
CA PRO A 53 -0.01 1.28 9.89
C PRO A 53 0.09 -0.23 9.61
N GLY A 54 1.16 -0.87 10.07
CA GLY A 54 1.21 -2.33 10.21
C GLY A 54 0.24 -2.84 11.26
N VAL A 55 0.12 -4.17 11.39
CA VAL A 55 -0.83 -4.83 12.31
C VAL A 55 -0.61 -4.38 13.76
N SER A 56 0.64 -4.15 14.17
CA SER A 56 0.97 -3.69 15.53
C SER A 56 0.64 -2.21 15.78
N GLY A 57 0.40 -1.41 14.74
CA GLY A 57 0.29 0.05 14.82
C GLY A 57 1.60 0.80 15.13
N ALA A 58 2.70 0.09 15.47
CA ALA A 58 3.96 0.70 15.86
C ALA A 58 4.83 1.15 14.69
N VAL A 59 4.64 0.53 13.52
CA VAL A 59 5.39 0.82 12.29
C VAL A 59 4.41 1.25 11.21
N TRP A 60 4.74 2.34 10.52
CA TRP A 60 4.02 2.78 9.33
C TRP A 60 4.76 2.35 8.08
N TYR A 61 4.01 1.93 7.08
CA TYR A 61 4.49 1.47 5.80
C TYR A 61 3.98 2.39 4.68
N GLU A 62 4.81 2.59 3.66
CA GLU A 62 4.35 3.12 2.38
C GLU A 62 3.99 1.94 1.47
N ILE A 63 2.83 2.04 0.82
CA ILE A 63 2.25 0.99 -0.03
C ILE A 63 2.08 1.57 -1.42
N GLY A 64 2.76 0.97 -2.41
CA GLY A 64 2.64 1.33 -3.81
C GLY A 64 1.66 0.40 -4.51
N THR A 65 0.58 0.97 -5.05
CA THR A 65 -0.44 0.24 -5.79
C THR A 65 -0.46 0.61 -7.28
N ALA A 66 -0.93 -0.31 -8.10
CA ALA A 66 -1.12 -0.11 -9.52
C ALA A 66 -2.36 -0.89 -9.99
N SER A 67 -3.13 -0.30 -10.91
CA SER A 67 -4.27 -0.95 -11.55
C SER A 67 -3.87 -1.39 -12.96
N ARG A 68 -4.15 -2.64 -13.35
CA ARG A 68 -3.81 -3.18 -14.66
C ARG A 68 -5.04 -3.77 -15.33
N ALA A 69 -5.24 -3.45 -16.61
CA ALA A 69 -6.31 -4.05 -17.40
C ALA A 69 -6.23 -5.60 -17.35
N GLY A 70 -7.38 -6.24 -17.10
CA GLY A 70 -7.49 -7.69 -16.92
C GLY A 70 -7.34 -8.16 -15.46
N TYR A 71 -7.19 -7.24 -14.50
CA TYR A 71 -7.28 -7.50 -13.07
C TYR A 71 -8.40 -6.64 -12.48
N ASP A 72 -9.33 -7.29 -11.76
CA ASP A 72 -10.46 -6.61 -11.10
C ASP A 72 -10.09 -6.07 -9.71
N VAL A 73 -8.88 -6.35 -9.24
CA VAL A 73 -8.33 -5.92 -7.94
C VAL A 73 -7.05 -5.11 -8.12
N GLU A 74 -6.71 -4.30 -7.12
CA GLU A 74 -5.44 -3.56 -7.11
C GLU A 74 -4.24 -4.51 -7.01
N LEU A 75 -3.13 -4.12 -7.63
CA LEU A 75 -1.84 -4.81 -7.46
C LEU A 75 -1.00 -4.01 -6.47
N ILE A 76 -0.57 -4.64 -5.38
CA ILE A 76 0.46 -4.07 -4.50
C ILE A 76 1.82 -4.44 -5.08
N VAL A 77 2.54 -3.42 -5.56
CA VAL A 77 3.80 -3.59 -6.28
C VAL A 77 5.02 -3.21 -5.45
N HIS A 78 4.82 -2.48 -4.35
CA HIS A 78 5.88 -1.99 -3.47
C HIS A 78 5.37 -1.87 -2.04
N ALA A 79 6.18 -2.31 -1.08
CA ALA A 79 5.97 -2.01 0.33
C ALA A 79 7.31 -1.81 1.03
N MET A 80 7.40 -0.78 1.87
CA MET A 80 8.54 -0.57 2.76
C MET A 80 8.13 0.28 3.94
N LYS A 81 8.99 0.38 4.96
CA LYS A 81 8.79 1.35 6.04
C LYS A 81 8.63 2.76 5.46
N ALA A 82 7.56 3.45 5.87
CA ALA A 82 7.19 4.75 5.34
C ALA A 82 8.32 5.76 5.54
N ARG A 83 8.65 6.49 4.47
CA ARG A 83 9.56 7.62 4.56
C ARG A 83 8.94 8.73 5.42
N LYS A 84 9.75 9.38 6.25
CA LYS A 84 9.30 10.50 7.11
C LYS A 84 8.63 11.62 6.32
N SER A 85 9.03 11.86 5.07
CA SER A 85 8.39 12.86 4.20
C SER A 85 6.95 12.50 3.86
N TYR A 86 6.63 11.23 3.63
CA TYR A 86 5.27 10.78 3.34
C TYR A 86 4.39 10.81 4.59
N LEU A 87 4.92 10.41 5.75
CA LEU A 87 4.20 10.55 7.03
C LEU A 87 3.77 12.00 7.28
N ARG A 88 4.68 12.95 7.05
CA ARG A 88 4.38 14.38 7.23
C ARG A 88 3.27 14.89 6.29
N LYS A 89 3.14 14.36 5.07
CA LYS A 89 2.06 14.75 4.14
C LYS A 89 0.68 14.42 4.69
N GLU A 90 0.58 13.37 5.51
CA GLU A 90 -0.64 12.95 6.19
C GLU A 90 -0.77 13.47 7.64
N GLY A 91 0.10 14.40 8.06
CA GLY A 91 0.10 14.93 9.43
C GLY A 91 0.57 13.94 10.50
N LEU A 92 1.26 12.87 10.11
CA LEU A 92 1.79 11.84 10.99
C LEU A 92 3.26 12.13 11.36
N ARG A 93 3.69 11.64 12.52
CA ARG A 93 5.03 11.90 13.09
C ARG A 93 5.95 10.68 13.05
#